data_AF-A0A930B1M6-F1
#
_entry.id   AF-A0A930B1M6-F1
#
_cell.length_a   1.000
_cell.length_b   1.000
_cell.length_c   1.000
_cell.angle_alpha   90.00
_cell.angle_beta   90.00
_cell.angle_gamma   90.00
#
_symmetry.space_group_name_H-M   'P 1'
#
loop_
_entity.id
_entity.type
_entity.pdbx_description
1 polymer ?
#
loop_
_entity_poly.entity_id
_entity_poly.type
_entity_poly.pdbx_seq_one_letter_code
_entity_poly.pdbx_strand_id
1 'polypeptide(L)' 'SLAYTFKYFYNPKGELIETRTFNPQGDLTSKLTQHFKTDAYKNWIERIQYTDGKGSYITERTIEYHKSN' A
#
# COMPACT_ATOMS: atom_id res chain seq x y z
N SER A 1 -21.57 19.12 -5.44
CA SER A 1 -20.31 18.39 -5.72
C SER A 1 -20.35 17.09 -4.96
N LEU A 2 -20.18 15.93 -5.62
CA LEU A 2 -20.02 14.65 -4.91
C LEU A 2 -18.59 14.61 -4.34
N ALA A 3 -18.43 14.77 -3.04
CA ALA A 3 -17.11 14.69 -2.38
C ALA A 3 -16.84 13.26 -1.90
N TYR A 4 -15.99 12.52 -2.62
CA TYR A 4 -15.52 11.22 -2.16
C TYR A 4 -14.71 11.35 -0.87
N THR A 5 -14.81 10.35 0.01
CA THR A 5 -13.99 10.26 1.23
C THR A 5 -13.05 9.08 1.16
N PHE A 6 -11.90 9.21 1.83
CA PHE A 6 -10.83 8.22 1.81
C PHE A 6 -10.46 7.86 3.25
N LYS A 7 -10.31 6.56 3.52
CA LYS A 7 -9.72 6.06 4.77
C LYS A 7 -8.43 5.33 4.45
N TYR A 8 -7.39 5.63 5.24
CA TYR A 8 -6.05 5.09 5.08
C TYR A 8 -5.70 4.26 6.32
N PHE A 9 -5.20 3.04 6.11
CA PHE A 9 -4.79 2.13 7.17
C PHE A 9 -3.32 1.81 7.01
N TYR A 10 -2.58 1.88 8.12
CA TYR A 10 -1.14 1.72 8.15
C TYR A 10 -0.76 0.55 9.05
N ASN A 11 0.32 -0.15 8.73
CA ASN A 11 0.91 -1.15 9.63
C ASN A 11 1.71 -0.47 10.77
N PRO A 12 2.19 -1.23 11.78
CA PRO A 12 2.96 -0.67 12.90
C PRO A 12 4.28 0.03 12.51
N LYS A 13 4.80 -0.23 11.30
CA LYS A 13 5.98 0.43 10.74
C LYS A 13 5.65 1.76 10.06
N GLY A 14 4.36 2.08 9.90
CA GLY A 14 3.89 3.29 9.22
C GLY A 14 3.74 3.13 7.71
N GLU A 15 3.81 1.91 7.18
CA GLU A 15 3.57 1.66 5.76
C GLU A 15 2.05 1.57 5.52
N LEU A 16 1.53 2.29 4.51
CA LEU A 16 0.13 2.16 4.10
C LEU A 16 -0.13 0.71 3.68
N ILE A 17 -1.22 0.10 4.12
CA ILE A 17 -1.59 -1.29 3.75
C ILE A 17 -2.97 -1.37 3.10
N GLU A 18 -3.81 -0.35 3.31
CA GLU A 18 -5.14 -0.31 2.73
C GLU A 18 -5.64 1.11 2.54
N THR A 19 -6.28 1.36 1.39
CA THR A 19 -7.07 2.56 1.12
C THR A 19 -8.50 2.14 0.80
N ARG A 20 -9.46 2.80 1.44
CA ARG A 20 -10.90 2.64 1.15
C ARG A 20 -11.47 3.94 0.62
N THR A 21 -12.18 3.88 -0.49
CA THR A 21 -12.86 5.04 -1.10
C THR A 21 -14.36 4.90 -0.97
N PHE A 22 -15.01 5.94 -0.44
CA PHE A 22 -16.46 5.96 -0.23
C PHE A 22 -17.11 7.06 -1.05
N ASN A 23 -18.26 6.74 -1.65
CA ASN A 23 -19.11 7.75 -2.29
C ASN A 23 -19.72 8.69 -1.23
N PRO A 24 -20.42 9.76 -1.63
CA PRO A 24 -21.04 10.68 -0.67
C PRO A 24 -22.25 10.10 0.09
N GLN A 25 -22.79 8.97 -0.35
CA GLN A 25 -23.80 8.20 0.37
C GLN A 25 -23.18 7.35 1.50
N GLY A 26 -21.85 7.22 1.53
CA GLY A 26 -21.11 6.42 2.51
C GLY A 26 -20.83 4.99 2.05
N ASP A 27 -21.19 4.62 0.82
CA ASP A 27 -20.94 3.28 0.29
C ASP A 27 -19.48 3.13 -0.12
N LEU A 28 -18.89 1.97 0.19
CA LEU A 28 -17.55 1.61 -0.26
C LEU A 28 -17.58 1.36 -1.77
N THR A 29 -16.82 2.16 -2.51
CA THR A 29 -16.74 2.09 -3.98
C THR A 29 -15.48 1.41 -4.49
N SER A 30 -14.40 1.44 -3.71
CA SER A 30 -13.18 0.68 -4.01
C SER A 30 -12.36 0.40 -2.76
N LYS A 31 -11.61 -0.68 -2.82
CA LYS A 31 -10.62 -1.08 -1.83
C LYS A 31 -9.30 -1.41 -2.52
N LEU A 32 -8.24 -0.68 -2.16
CA LEU A 32 -6.88 -0.99 -2.55
C LEU A 32 -6.16 -1.58 -1.34
N THR A 33 -5.65 -2.80 -1.46
CA THR A 33 -4.76 -3.41 -0.45
C THR A 33 -3.36 -3.56 -1.00
N GLN A 34 -2.36 -3.46 -0.13
CA GLN A 34 -0.97 -3.68 -0.53
C GLN A 34 -0.22 -4.54 0.48
N HIS A 35 0.61 -5.43 -0.07
CA HIS A 35 1.43 -6.38 0.67
C HIS A 35 2.90 -6.13 0.35
N PHE A 36 3.76 -6.37 1.32
CA PHE A 36 5.19 -6.11 1.22
C PHE A 36 6.00 -7.36 1.51
N LYS A 37 7.08 -7.57 0.77
CA LYS A 37 8.19 -8.44 1.17
C LYS A 37 9.37 -7.57 1.56
N THR A 38 10.17 -8.00 2.54
CA THR A 38 11.30 -7.23 3.05
C THR A 38 12.63 -7.96 2.87
N ASP A 39 13.71 -7.20 2.77
CA ASP A 39 15.07 -7.72 2.88
C ASP A 39 15.50 -7.97 4.34
N ALA A 40 16.76 -8.39 4.51
CA ALA A 40 17.36 -8.65 5.82
C ALA A 40 17.48 -7.40 6.72
N TYR A 41 17.47 -6.20 6.14
CA TYR A 41 17.49 -4.91 6.85
C TYR A 41 16.09 -4.38 7.14
N LYS A 42 15.05 -5.19 6.87
CA LYS A 42 13.63 -4.87 7.07
C LYS A 42 13.14 -3.74 6.14
N ASN A 43 13.81 -3.47 5.04
CA ASN A 43 13.32 -2.57 3.99
C ASN A 43 12.47 -3.37 2.99
N TRP A 44 11.33 -2.84 2.54
CA TRP A 44 10.50 -3.56 1.57
C TRP A 44 11.20 -3.64 0.20
N ILE A 45 11.27 -4.79 -0.42
CA ILE A 45 11.87 -4.97 -1.75
C ILE A 45 10.85 -5.31 -2.81
N GLU A 46 9.64 -5.70 -2.39
CA GLU A 46 8.51 -5.96 -3.26
C GLU A 46 7.26 -5.37 -2.61
N ARG A 47 6.43 -4.70 -3.41
CA ARG A 47 5.08 -4.28 -3.05
C ARG A 47 4.11 -4.80 -4.09
N ILE A 48 3.14 -5.61 -3.67
CA ILE A 48 2.04 -6.07 -4.52
C ILE A 48 0.78 -5.32 -4.12
N GLN A 49 0.13 -4.69 -5.09
CA GLN A 49 -1.12 -3.97 -4.92
C GLN A 49 -2.28 -4.78 -5.52
N TYR A 50 -3.41 -4.78 -4.81
CA TYR A 50 -4.64 -5.43 -5.23
C TYR A 50 -5.77 -4.42 -5.18
N THR A 51 -6.44 -4.21 -6.30
CA THR A 51 -7.65 -3.39 -6.38
C THR A 51 -8.84 -4.33 -6.36
N ASP A 52 -9.70 -4.20 -5.37
CA ASP A 52 -10.89 -5.04 -5.15
C ASP A 52 -10.57 -6.54 -5.21
N GLY A 53 -9.44 -6.92 -4.59
CA GLY A 53 -8.94 -8.29 -4.51
C GLY A 53 -8.25 -8.81 -5.77
N LYS A 54 -8.19 -8.03 -6.86
CA LYS A 54 -7.48 -8.41 -8.10
C LYS A 54 -6.10 -7.77 -8.11
N GLY A 55 -5.06 -8.58 -8.30
CA GLY A 55 -3.68 -8.12 -8.41
C GLY A 55 -3.57 -7.09 -9.53
N SER A 56 -3.13 -5.88 -9.21
CA SER A 56 -3.13 -4.75 -10.14
C SER A 56 -1.71 -4.32 -10.50
N TYR A 57 -0.80 -4.24 -9.53
CA TYR A 57 0.56 -3.77 -9.75
C TYR A 57 1.56 -4.49 -8.84
N ILE A 58 2.74 -4.76 -9.38
CA ILE A 58 3.91 -5.20 -8.62
C ILE A 58 4.99 -4.13 -8.77
N THR A 59 5.58 -3.71 -7.66
CA THR A 59 6.73 -2.80 -7.63
C THR A 59 7.87 -3.47 -6.91
N GLU A 60 9.03 -3.57 -7.55
CA GLU A 60 10.24 -4.15 -6.97
C GLU A 60 11.31 -3.07 -6.75
N ARG A 61 12.15 -3.26 -5.73
CA ARG A 61 13.30 -2.39 -5.41
C ARG A 61 14.56 -3.22 -5.24
N THR A 62 15.64 -2.72 -5.82
CA THR A 62 17.00 -3.12 -5.46
C THR A 62 17.58 -2.04 -4.54
N ILE A 63 18.06 -2.44 -3.37
CA ILE A 63 18.64 -1.53 -2.38
C ILE A 63 20.09 -1.97 -2.14
N GLU A 64 21.03 -1.07 -2.39
CA GLU A 64 22.46 -1.29 -2.13
C GLU A 64 22.86 -0.62 -0.82
N TYR A 65 23.65 -1.32 -0.01
CA TYR A 65 24.09 -0.87 1.30
C TYR A 65 25.60 -0.65 1.28
N HIS A 66 26.02 0.59 1.52
CA HIS A 66 27.43 0.94 1.66
C HIS A 66 27.77 1.13 3.13
N LYS A 67 28.89 0.55 3.57
CA LYS A 67 29.46 0.89 4.88
C LYS A 67 30.22 2.21 4.75
N SER A 68 29.97 3.14 5.65
CA SER A 68 30.86 4.28 5.83
C SER A 68 32.15 3.78 6.47
N ASN A 69 33.29 4.06 5.83
CA ASN A 69 34.62 3.82 6.39
C ASN A 69 34.98 4.89 7.42
#